data_AF-A0A3N5TYK3-F1
#
_entry.id   AF-A0A3N5TYK3-F1
#
_cell.length_a   1.000
_cell.length_b   1.000
_cell.length_c   1.000
_cell.angle_alpha   90.00
_cell.angle_beta   90.00
_cell.angle_gamma   90.00
#
_symmetry.space_group_name_H-M   'P 1'
#
loop_
_entity.id
_entity.type
_entity.pdbx_description
1 polymer ?
#
loop_
_entity_poly.entity_id
_entity_poly.type
_entity_poly.pdbx_seq_one_letter_code
_entity_poly.pdbx_strand_id
1 'polypeptide(L)'
;MFPEFKKERIPIARFVCRRRQRTFSLLPTQLIPYHQYTANAVTGALLLGLQCRRSGQKGYHGASLAVDPESRITPWLIATWLSMVGLGFRRAHALLSGFYNLMEIHIAHHTGTWEQAAGYFTCLHCQPQTRWGPVFQGLLNRYSLSCRLFLLGRPSQCRRQPATTIRP
;
A
#
# COMPACT_ATOMS: atom_id res chain seq x y z
N MET A 1 -3.38 14.82 17.35
CA MET A 1 -4.09 15.82 16.54
C MET A 1 -3.47 15.81 15.16
N PHE A 2 -4.16 15.31 14.14
CA PHE A 2 -3.66 15.41 12.76
C PHE A 2 -3.70 16.88 12.33
N PRO A 3 -2.73 17.35 11.54
CA PRO A 3 -2.69 18.76 11.12
C PRO A 3 -3.92 19.11 10.28
N GLU A 4 -4.45 20.33 10.48
CA GLU A 4 -5.58 20.88 9.72
C GLU A 4 -5.31 20.82 8.21
N PHE A 5 -6.27 20.29 7.47
CA PHE A 5 -6.11 20.01 6.04
C PHE A 5 -6.26 21.31 5.22
N LYS A 6 -5.16 21.82 4.65
CA LYS A 6 -5.16 22.96 3.71
C LYS A 6 -5.31 22.49 2.26
N LYS A 7 -6.24 23.11 1.52
CA LYS A 7 -6.48 22.83 0.10
C LYS A 7 -5.40 23.50 -0.77
N GLU A 8 -4.29 22.80 -0.97
CA GLU A 8 -3.17 23.27 -1.80
C GLU A 8 -3.07 22.52 -3.13
N ARG A 9 -2.39 23.12 -4.12
CA ARG A 9 -2.01 22.41 -5.35
C ARG A 9 -0.93 21.39 -4.99
N ILE A 10 -1.34 20.15 -4.77
CA ILE A 10 -0.42 19.06 -4.43
C ILE A 10 0.22 18.53 -5.73
N PRO A 11 1.54 18.66 -5.91
CA PRO A 11 2.23 18.04 -7.04
C PRO A 11 2.01 16.53 -6.98
N ILE A 12 1.34 15.99 -8.00
CA ILE A 12 1.04 14.56 -8.07
C ILE A 12 2.26 13.85 -8.64
N ALA A 13 2.89 13.00 -7.83
CA ALA A 13 3.96 12.13 -8.31
C ALA A 13 3.40 11.19 -9.40
N ARG A 14 3.76 11.47 -10.65
CA ARG A 14 3.57 10.57 -11.78
C ARG A 14 4.85 9.82 -12.00
N PHE A 15 4.81 8.51 -11.83
CA PHE A 15 5.97 7.69 -12.08
C PHE A 15 6.09 7.45 -13.58
N VAL A 16 7.30 7.67 -14.12
CA VAL A 16 7.61 7.42 -15.53
C VAL A 16 8.20 6.02 -15.64
N CYS A 17 7.54 5.15 -16.42
CA CYS A 17 8.13 3.87 -16.77
C CYS A 17 9.24 4.10 -17.82
N ARG A 18 10.51 3.97 -17.45
CA ARG A 18 11.64 4.17 -18.39
C ARG A 18 11.60 3.26 -19.62
N ARG A 19 11.09 2.04 -19.48
CA ARG A 19 11.00 1.07 -20.58
C ARG A 19 9.91 1.42 -21.60
N ARG A 20 8.79 1.95 -21.11
CA ARG A 20 7.62 2.28 -21.95
C ARG A 20 7.50 3.77 -22.26
N GLN A 21 8.33 4.62 -21.66
CA GLN A 21 8.30 6.09 -21.76
C GLN A 21 6.91 6.70 -21.51
N ARG A 22 6.11 6.06 -20.64
CA ARG A 22 4.75 6.50 -20.32
C ARG A 22 4.62 6.78 -18.83
N THR A 23 3.87 7.82 -18.50
CA THR A 23 3.49 8.18 -17.13
C THR A 23 2.31 7.31 -16.66
N PHE A 24 2.37 6.81 -15.43
CA PHE A 24 1.22 6.12 -14.83
C PHE A 24 0.99 6.60 -13.40
N SER A 25 -0.24 6.39 -12.96
CA SER A 25 -0.73 6.65 -11.62
C SER A 25 -1.24 5.34 -11.02
N LEU A 26 -1.19 5.24 -9.69
CA LEU A 26 -1.85 4.18 -8.92
C LEU A 26 -3.38 4.35 -8.88
N LEU A 27 -3.95 5.00 -9.90
CA LEU A 27 -5.32 5.49 -9.92
C LEU A 27 -6.30 4.43 -9.40
N PRO A 28 -7.21 4.77 -8.49
CA PRO A 28 -8.07 3.80 -7.85
C PRO A 28 -9.26 3.48 -8.73
N THR A 29 -10.02 2.48 -8.31
CA THR A 29 -11.33 2.12 -8.84
C THR A 29 -12.41 3.16 -8.49
N GLN A 30 -12.11 4.14 -7.64
CA GLN A 30 -13.05 5.13 -7.10
C GLN A 30 -12.52 6.57 -7.29
N LEU A 31 -13.40 7.53 -7.60
CA LEU A 31 -13.07 8.95 -7.77
C LEU A 31 -13.05 9.66 -6.42
N ILE A 32 -11.93 9.57 -5.70
CA ILE A 32 -11.64 10.30 -4.46
C ILE A 32 -10.43 11.24 -4.71
N PRO A 33 -10.21 12.33 -3.96
CA PRO A 33 -9.09 13.23 -4.19
C PRO A 33 -7.72 12.51 -4.24
N TYR A 34 -6.93 12.80 -5.29
CA TYR A 34 -5.66 12.11 -5.61
C TYR A 34 -4.63 12.05 -4.47
N HIS A 35 -4.63 13.04 -3.57
CA HIS A 35 -3.72 13.08 -2.43
C HIS A 35 -3.97 11.91 -1.44
N GLN A 36 -5.18 11.36 -1.43
CA GLN A 36 -5.59 10.23 -0.58
C GLN A 36 -5.12 8.88 -1.14
N TYR A 37 -4.54 8.87 -2.34
CA TYR A 37 -3.99 7.67 -2.99
C TYR A 37 -2.47 7.66 -3.06
N THR A 38 -1.82 8.50 -2.26
CA THR A 38 -0.39 8.33 -2.05
C THR A 38 -0.13 7.00 -1.36
N ALA A 39 0.99 6.36 -1.67
CA ALA A 39 1.37 5.12 -1.00
C ALA A 39 1.44 5.31 0.53
N ASN A 40 1.79 6.53 0.97
CA ASN A 40 1.71 6.90 2.37
C ASN A 40 0.26 6.93 2.87
N ALA A 41 -0.66 7.68 2.26
CA ALA A 41 -2.05 7.71 2.72
C ALA A 41 -2.68 6.30 2.79
N VAL A 42 -2.42 5.46 1.79
CA VAL A 42 -2.86 4.06 1.77
C VAL A 42 -2.28 3.27 2.96
N THR A 43 -0.96 3.31 3.15
CA THR A 43 -0.29 2.61 4.26
C THR A 43 -0.75 3.14 5.61
N GLY A 44 -0.91 4.45 5.77
CA GLY A 44 -1.43 5.08 6.99
C GLY A 44 -2.83 4.61 7.34
N ALA A 45 -3.73 4.53 6.37
CA ALA A 45 -5.08 3.99 6.57
C ALA A 45 -5.07 2.52 7.01
N LEU A 46 -4.15 1.70 6.46
CA LEU A 46 -3.98 0.32 6.89
C LEU A 46 -3.40 0.20 8.29
N LEU A 47 -2.43 1.05 8.65
CA LEU A 47 -1.86 1.11 10.01
C LEU A 47 -2.93 1.50 11.04
N LEU A 48 -3.80 2.45 10.71
CA LEU A 48 -4.97 2.79 11.53
C LEU A 48 -5.92 1.59 11.66
N GLY A 49 -6.19 0.87 10.56
CA GLY A 49 -7.01 -0.34 10.61
C GLY A 49 -6.43 -1.44 11.50
N LEU A 50 -5.10 -1.62 11.51
CA LEU A 50 -4.42 -2.52 12.44
C LEU A 50 -4.57 -2.06 13.89
N GLN A 51 -4.50 -0.75 14.15
CA GLN A 51 -4.73 -0.20 15.49
C GLN A 51 -6.17 -0.45 15.95
N CYS A 52 -7.17 -0.19 15.10
CA CYS A 52 -8.57 -0.49 15.40
C CYS A 52 -8.77 -1.98 15.73
N ARG A 53 -8.12 -2.89 14.99
CA ARG A 53 -8.16 -4.33 15.28
C ARG A 53 -7.52 -4.70 16.61
N ARG A 54 -6.38 -4.09 16.95
CA ARG A 54 -5.73 -4.29 18.27
C ARG A 54 -6.62 -3.81 19.42
N SER A 55 -7.43 -2.78 19.19
CA SER A 55 -8.45 -2.31 20.14
C SER A 55 -9.74 -3.14 20.14
N GLY A 56 -9.77 -4.32 19.50
CA GLY A 56 -10.89 -5.25 19.52
C GLY A 56 -11.94 -5.05 18.42
N GLN A 57 -11.81 -4.03 17.57
CA GLN A 57 -12.73 -3.84 16.45
C GLN A 57 -12.49 -4.89 15.35
N LYS A 58 -13.55 -5.35 14.70
CA LYS A 58 -13.47 -6.34 13.61
C LYS A 58 -13.77 -5.69 12.26
N GLY A 59 -13.20 -6.25 11.20
CA GLY A 59 -13.44 -5.80 9.83
C GLY A 59 -12.69 -4.51 9.45
N TYR A 60 -13.27 -3.75 8.52
CA TYR A 60 -12.64 -2.59 7.88
C TYR A 60 -13.25 -1.24 8.29
N HIS A 61 -14.38 -1.26 9.00
CA HIS A 61 -15.16 -0.07 9.32
C HIS A 61 -14.47 0.88 10.31
N GLY A 62 -13.74 0.32 11.28
CA GLY A 62 -12.92 1.10 12.20
C GLY A 62 -11.88 1.94 11.47
N ALA A 63 -11.22 1.34 10.47
CA ALA A 63 -10.24 2.02 9.65
C ALA A 63 -10.85 3.16 8.84
N SER A 64 -12.01 2.94 8.19
CA SER A 64 -12.66 3.99 7.41
C SER A 64 -13.12 5.18 8.26
N LEU A 65 -13.55 4.94 9.50
CA LEU A 65 -13.93 6.01 10.44
C LEU A 65 -12.72 6.74 11.03
N ALA A 66 -11.59 6.05 11.17
CA ALA A 66 -10.37 6.61 11.73
C ALA A 66 -9.60 7.48 10.73
N VAL A 67 -9.82 7.29 9.42
CA VAL A 67 -9.33 8.21 8.39
C VAL A 67 -10.23 9.44 8.34
N ASP A 68 -9.68 10.57 7.87
CA ASP A 68 -10.38 11.86 7.72
C ASP A 68 -11.84 11.69 7.26
N PRO A 69 -12.85 12.14 8.02
CA PRO A 69 -14.26 11.95 7.69
C PRO A 69 -14.65 12.51 6.31
N GLU A 70 -13.96 13.56 5.86
CA GLU A 70 -14.18 14.18 4.54
C GLU A 70 -13.61 13.37 3.37
N SER A 71 -12.80 12.33 3.66
CA SER A 71 -12.15 11.49 2.65
C SER A 71 -13.10 10.55 1.90
N ARG A 72 -14.31 10.30 2.42
CA ARG A 72 -15.29 9.34 1.84
C ARG A 72 -14.70 7.95 1.60
N ILE A 73 -13.66 7.57 2.35
CA ILE A 73 -13.01 6.26 2.21
C ILE A 73 -13.96 5.19 2.73
N THR A 74 -14.32 4.25 1.86
CA THR A 74 -15.23 3.17 2.23
C THR A 74 -14.47 2.00 2.86
N PRO A 75 -15.12 1.19 3.73
CA PRO A 75 -14.55 -0.06 4.22
C PRO A 75 -14.07 -0.99 3.10
N TRP A 76 -14.80 -1.02 1.97
CA TRP A 76 -14.43 -1.79 0.78
C TRP A 76 -13.12 -1.30 0.13
N LEU A 77 -12.91 0.01 0.10
CA LEU A 77 -11.67 0.59 -0.40
C LEU A 77 -10.47 0.21 0.50
N ILE A 78 -10.65 0.24 1.83
CA ILE A 78 -9.64 -0.26 2.78
C ILE A 78 -9.31 -1.73 2.50
N ALA A 79 -10.33 -2.58 2.30
CA ALA A 79 -10.12 -3.98 1.97
C ALA A 79 -9.33 -4.15 0.65
N THR A 80 -9.69 -3.37 -0.37
CA THR A 80 -9.01 -3.37 -1.67
C THR A 80 -7.54 -2.96 -1.53
N TRP A 81 -7.27 -1.91 -0.75
CA TRP A 81 -5.91 -1.47 -0.45
C TRP A 81 -5.11 -2.50 0.31
N LEU A 82 -5.72 -3.16 1.31
CA LEU A 82 -5.07 -4.22 2.07
C LEU A 82 -4.68 -5.38 1.15
N SER A 83 -5.59 -5.82 0.28
CA SER A 83 -5.30 -6.88 -0.70
C SER A 83 -4.19 -6.47 -1.66
N MET A 84 -4.21 -5.22 -2.15
CA MET A 84 -3.18 -4.69 -3.03
C MET A 84 -1.80 -4.67 -2.36
N VAL A 85 -1.74 -4.19 -1.12
CA VAL A 85 -0.50 -4.09 -0.33
C VAL A 85 0.03 -5.47 0.03
N GLY A 86 -0.83 -6.36 0.53
CA GLY A 86 -0.46 -7.74 0.84
C GLY A 86 0.05 -8.51 -0.38
N LEU A 87 -0.59 -8.35 -1.55
CA LEU A 87 -0.08 -8.92 -2.80
C LEU A 87 1.27 -8.32 -3.21
N GLY A 88 1.43 -7.01 -3.04
CA GLY A 88 2.69 -6.31 -3.28
C GLY A 88 3.84 -6.88 -2.46
N PHE A 89 3.64 -7.03 -1.16
CA PHE A 89 4.63 -7.61 -0.25
C PHE A 89 4.93 -9.07 -0.57
N ARG A 90 3.91 -9.91 -0.84
CA ARG A 90 4.13 -11.30 -1.25
C ARG A 90 5.03 -11.40 -2.48
N ARG A 91 4.76 -10.57 -3.50
CA ARG A 91 5.58 -10.52 -4.72
C ARG A 91 7.01 -10.05 -4.46
N ALA A 92 7.19 -9.19 -3.47
CA ALA A 92 8.48 -8.62 -3.12
C ALA A 92 9.23 -9.43 -2.06
N HIS A 93 8.62 -10.45 -1.46
CA HIS A 93 9.12 -11.11 -0.25
C HIS A 93 10.57 -11.57 -0.39
N ALA A 94 10.90 -12.30 -1.46
CA ALA A 94 12.25 -12.81 -1.69
C ALA A 94 13.31 -11.71 -1.86
N LEU A 95 12.91 -10.54 -2.38
CA LEU A 95 13.82 -9.40 -2.47
C LEU A 95 13.95 -8.71 -1.11
N LEU A 96 12.81 -8.51 -0.43
CA LEU A 96 12.77 -7.86 0.87
C LEU A 96 13.50 -8.67 1.95
N SER A 97 13.52 -10.00 1.86
CA SER A 97 14.28 -10.87 2.77
C SER A 97 15.79 -10.68 2.67
N GLY A 98 16.29 -10.11 1.56
CA GLY A 98 17.69 -9.71 1.45
C GLY A 98 18.03 -8.41 2.18
N PHE A 99 17.03 -7.63 2.61
CA PHE A 99 17.22 -6.34 3.27
C PHE A 99 16.65 -6.28 4.69
N TYR A 100 15.69 -7.15 5.01
CA TYR A 100 14.96 -7.19 6.26
C TYR A 100 14.85 -8.63 6.75
N ASN A 101 14.85 -8.83 8.07
CA ASN A 101 14.58 -10.14 8.64
C ASN A 101 13.08 -10.45 8.50
N LEU A 102 12.73 -11.28 7.52
CA LEU A 102 11.35 -11.71 7.24
C LEU A 102 11.09 -13.17 7.64
N MET A 103 11.98 -13.80 8.41
CA MET A 103 11.90 -15.23 8.74
C MET A 103 10.59 -15.61 9.44
N GLU A 104 10.03 -14.68 10.23
CA GLU A 104 8.77 -14.87 10.97
C GLU A 104 7.52 -14.74 10.07
N ILE A 105 7.66 -14.25 8.83
CA ILE A 105 6.54 -14.10 7.91
C ILE A 105 6.38 -15.38 7.11
N HIS A 106 5.62 -16.33 7.65
CA HIS A 106 5.24 -17.55 6.94
C HIS A 106 4.08 -17.28 5.99
N ILE A 107 4.38 -17.01 4.72
CA ILE A 107 3.38 -16.75 3.67
C ILE A 107 2.31 -17.85 3.58
N ALA A 108 2.67 -19.10 3.92
CA ALA A 108 1.79 -20.27 3.88
C ALA A 108 0.84 -20.41 5.09
N HIS A 109 1.16 -19.82 6.25
CA HIS A 109 0.40 -20.03 7.49
C HIS A 109 -0.48 -18.85 7.92
N HIS A 110 -0.31 -17.66 7.33
CA HIS A 110 -1.21 -16.55 7.61
C HIS A 110 -2.56 -16.74 6.89
N THR A 111 -3.60 -17.08 7.65
CA THR A 111 -4.96 -17.26 7.15
C THR A 111 -5.69 -15.94 6.87
N GLY A 112 -5.18 -14.80 7.35
CA GLY A 112 -5.81 -13.49 7.16
C GLY A 112 -4.89 -12.44 6.53
N THR A 113 -5.48 -11.61 5.66
CA THR A 113 -4.81 -10.54 4.91
C THR A 113 -4.23 -9.45 5.82
N TRP A 114 -4.87 -9.21 6.96
CA TRP A 114 -4.42 -8.26 7.97
C TRP A 114 -3.18 -8.75 8.71
N GLU A 115 -3.16 -10.02 9.10
CA GLU A 115 -2.09 -10.69 9.83
C GLU A 115 -0.82 -10.72 8.96
N GLN A 116 -0.98 -11.03 7.67
CA GLN A 116 0.12 -10.93 6.72
C GLN A 116 0.65 -9.50 6.59
N ALA A 117 -0.22 -8.50 6.38
CA ALA A 117 0.22 -7.11 6.25
C ALA A 117 0.89 -6.60 7.54
N ALA A 118 0.38 -6.98 8.71
CA ALA A 118 0.94 -6.64 10.01
C ALA A 118 2.37 -7.19 10.18
N GLY A 119 2.61 -8.44 9.76
CA GLY A 119 3.95 -9.04 9.78
C GLY A 119 4.95 -8.21 8.98
N TYR A 120 4.61 -7.86 7.73
CA TYR A 120 5.47 -7.01 6.91
C TYR A 120 5.70 -5.63 7.53
N PHE A 121 4.64 -4.95 7.99
CA PHE A 121 4.81 -3.63 8.60
C PHE A 121 5.70 -3.67 9.84
N THR A 122 5.63 -4.76 10.62
CA THR A 122 6.48 -4.96 11.81
C THR A 122 7.95 -5.10 11.41
N CYS A 123 8.26 -5.99 10.46
CA CYS A 123 9.63 -6.18 9.97
C CYS A 123 10.20 -4.93 9.26
N LEU A 124 9.34 -4.10 8.68
CA LEU A 124 9.72 -2.85 7.99
C LEU A 124 9.74 -1.64 8.94
N HIS A 125 9.56 -1.84 10.25
CA HIS A 125 9.48 -0.78 11.27
C HIS A 125 8.43 0.31 10.97
N CYS A 126 7.37 -0.06 10.25
CA CYS A 126 6.24 0.80 9.95
C CYS A 126 5.22 0.69 11.09
N GLN A 127 5.32 1.55 12.09
CA GLN A 127 4.38 1.61 13.20
C GLN A 127 3.61 2.93 13.19
N PRO A 128 2.33 2.97 13.65
CA PRO A 128 1.56 4.21 13.71
C PRO A 128 2.28 5.33 14.49
N GLN A 129 3.06 4.97 15.51
CA GLN A 129 3.79 5.89 16.39
C GLN A 129 5.13 6.36 15.83
N THR A 130 5.66 5.70 14.78
CA THR A 130 6.94 6.07 14.18
C THR A 130 6.74 6.96 12.95
N ARG A 131 7.78 7.71 12.55
CA ARG A 131 7.76 8.47 11.28
C ARG A 131 7.97 7.51 10.09
N TRP A 132 7.00 6.64 9.84
CA TRP A 132 7.07 5.54 8.88
C TRP A 132 7.08 5.99 7.41
N GLY A 133 6.53 7.17 7.10
CA GLY A 133 6.39 7.66 5.72
C GLY A 133 7.70 7.71 4.91
N PRO A 134 8.78 8.35 5.40
CA PRO A 134 10.07 8.35 4.72
C PRO A 134 10.69 6.96 4.56
N VAL A 135 10.61 6.10 5.59
CA VAL A 135 11.12 4.72 5.55
C VAL A 135 10.40 3.93 4.46
N PHE A 136 9.07 4.01 4.46
CA PHE A 136 8.24 3.33 3.48
C PHE A 136 8.46 3.86 2.07
N GLN A 137 8.60 5.18 1.89
CA GLN A 137 8.92 5.76 0.58
C GLN A 137 10.30 5.30 0.08
N GLY A 138 11.29 5.20 0.96
CA GLY A 138 12.60 4.64 0.65
C GLY A 138 12.52 3.20 0.15
N LEU A 139 11.69 2.37 0.80
CA LEU A 139 11.41 1.00 0.38
C LEU A 139 10.80 0.93 -1.01
N LEU A 140 9.77 1.72 -1.28
CA LEU A 140 9.10 1.78 -2.59
C LEU A 140 10.09 2.15 -3.69
N ASN A 141 10.92 3.16 -3.43
CA ASN A 141 11.93 3.63 -4.36
C ASN A 141 12.99 2.54 -4.61
N ARG A 142 13.52 1.91 -3.56
CA ARG A 142 14.51 0.83 -3.68
C ARG A 142 13.95 -0.35 -4.49
N TYR A 143 12.76 -0.84 -4.14
CA TYR A 143 12.11 -1.92 -4.89
C TYR A 143 11.92 -1.57 -6.37
N SER A 144 11.48 -0.34 -6.65
CA SER A 144 11.26 0.11 -8.02
C SER A 144 12.55 0.24 -8.81
N LEU A 145 13.63 0.70 -8.18
CA LEU A 145 14.94 0.79 -8.80
C LEU A 145 15.51 -0.60 -9.12
N SER A 146 15.40 -1.55 -8.19
CA SER A 146 15.93 -2.91 -8.34
C SER A 146 15.13 -3.73 -9.36
N CYS A 147 13.79 -3.71 -9.29
CA CYS A 147 12.96 -4.61 -10.10
C CYS A 147 12.37 -3.95 -11.35
N ARG A 148 12.45 -2.61 -11.48
CA ARG A 148 11.70 -1.84 -12.50
C ARG A 148 10.18 -2.08 -12.43
N LEU A 149 9.68 -2.48 -11.27
CA LEU A 149 8.27 -2.78 -10.97
C LEU A 149 7.77 -1.92 -9.80
N PHE A 150 6.46 -1.91 -9.58
CA PHE A 150 5.86 -1.27 -8.40
C PHE A 150 5.68 -2.29 -7.30
N LEU A 151 6.09 -1.89 -6.09
CA LEU A 151 5.82 -2.68 -4.90
C LEU A 151 4.31 -2.75 -4.67
N LEU A 152 3.65 -1.59 -4.71
CA LEU A 152 2.20 -1.49 -4.53
C LEU A 152 1.49 -1.28 -5.87
N GLY A 153 0.42 -2.03 -6.09
CA GLY A 153 -0.47 -1.85 -7.23
C GLY A 153 0.13 -2.23 -8.59
N ARG A 154 -0.64 -1.93 -9.64
CA ARG A 154 -0.25 -2.13 -11.04
C ARG A 154 -0.35 -0.81 -11.79
N PRO A 155 0.58 -0.52 -12.73
CA PRO A 155 0.43 0.61 -13.63
C PRO A 155 -0.92 0.58 -14.32
N SER A 156 -1.62 1.71 -14.38
CA SER A 156 -2.89 1.83 -15.11
C SER A 156 -2.79 1.34 -16.55
N GLN A 157 -1.63 1.56 -17.19
CA GLN A 157 -1.31 1.09 -18.54
C GLN A 157 -1.30 -0.44 -18.70
N CYS A 158 -1.11 -1.19 -17.61
CA CYS A 158 -1.10 -2.65 -17.63
C CYS A 158 -2.47 -3.25 -17.26
N ARG A 159 -3.50 -2.43 -16.95
CA ARG A 159 -4.84 -2.95 -16.62
C ARG A 159 -5.60 -3.48 -17.82
N ARG A 160 -5.21 -3.10 -19.05
CA ARG A 160 -5.85 -3.52 -20.30
C ARG A 160 -5.09 -4.61 -21.07
N GLN A 161 -3.97 -5.12 -20.55
CA GLN A 161 -3.35 -6.29 -21.18
C GLN A 161 -4.12 -7.53 -20.71
N PRO A 162 -4.81 -8.27 -21.60
CA PRO A 162 -5.29 -9.59 -21.25
C PRO A 162 -4.08 -10.40 -20.78
N ALA A 163 -4.28 -11.31 -19.83
CA ALA A 163 -3.25 -12.25 -19.45
C ALA A 163 -2.76 -12.93 -20.73
N THR A 164 -1.57 -12.56 -21.22
CA THR A 164 -0.85 -13.40 -22.16
C THR A 164 -0.58 -14.68 -21.40
N THR A 165 -1.42 -15.67 -21.67
CA THR A 165 -1.21 -17.07 -21.36
C THR A 165 0.22 -17.38 -21.76
N ILE A 166 1.10 -17.52 -20.76
CA ILE A 166 2.38 -18.17 -20.97
C ILE A 166 1.99 -19.62 -21.27
N ARG A 167 1.97 -19.97 -22.56
CA ARG A 167 1.98 -21.37 -22.96
C ARG A 167 3.40 -21.91 -22.73
N PRO A 168 3.53 -23.18 -22.33
CA PRO A 168 4.81 -23.81 -22.01
C PRO A 168 5.77 -23.79 -23.19
#